data_AF-A0A9X4R029-F1
#
_entry.id   AF-A0A9X4R029-F1
#
_cell.length_a   1.000
_cell.length_b   1.000
_cell.length_c   1.000
_cell.angle_alpha   90.00
_cell.angle_beta   90.00
_cell.angle_gamma   90.00
#
_symmetry.space_group_name_H-M   'P 1'
#
loop_
_entity.id
_entity.type
_entity.pdbx_description
1 polymer ?
#
loop_
_entity_poly.entity_id
_entity_poly.type
_entity_poly.pdbx_seq_one_letter_code
_entity_poly.pdbx_strand_id
1 'polypeptide(L)'
;MKKILNDFEVFSDSFIKKLAKSLEENRKIIIKSLEIYNNMGDFSKLLDDFKENIYTLNSIMIHYDYPPIDHLSIDILHNFTSIEMNSEEINEENMNKLVGNYFDEHHVAELEKSIHNWNIYDKEKEILINALEGYKQEYYDLVIPTLIARLEGLVYNSISYSGNTNYSKLTTVINKAIDNYIGVFSENDSEKENYELVKEIYKTQYRSQFVFGLDNNVTYIKRHSIMHGNSLNYGTKENAVKLFLQLEYIYGCLDSLDEVDRDDLLMVLK
;
A
#
# COMPACT_ATOMS: atom_id res chain seq x y z
N MET A 1 2.18 19.68 33.49
CA MET A 1 3.45 19.69 32.72
C MET A 1 4.30 18.45 32.98
N LYS A 2 4.67 18.09 34.22
CA LYS A 2 5.48 16.87 34.48
C LYS A 2 4.85 15.53 34.06
N LYS A 3 3.52 15.43 33.97
CA LYS A 3 2.83 14.20 33.55
C LYS A 3 2.81 14.00 32.01
N ILE A 4 2.74 15.10 31.26
CA ILE A 4 2.73 15.10 29.77
C ILE A 4 4.15 14.85 29.22
N LEU A 5 5.19 15.30 29.94
CA LEU A 5 6.59 15.00 29.60
C LEU A 5 6.95 13.52 29.82
N ASN A 6 6.34 12.85 30.81
CA ASN A 6 6.55 11.41 31.03
C ASN A 6 5.86 10.54 29.97
N ASP A 7 4.71 10.95 29.42
CA ASP A 7 3.99 10.17 28.41
C ASP A 7 4.67 10.27 27.02
N PHE A 8 5.38 11.36 26.74
CA PHE A 8 6.24 11.51 25.55
C PHE A 8 7.51 10.65 25.61
N GLU A 9 8.06 10.42 26.82
CA GLU A 9 9.18 9.50 27.03
C GLU A 9 8.77 8.02 26.88
N VAL A 10 7.51 7.65 27.16
CA VAL A 10 7.03 6.26 27.03
C VAL A 10 6.64 5.92 25.58
N PHE A 11 6.14 6.89 24.81
CA PHE A 11 5.74 6.71 23.41
C PHE A 11 6.96 6.52 22.48
N SER A 12 8.06 7.25 22.76
CA SER A 12 9.33 7.05 22.06
C SER A 12 9.98 5.70 22.40
N ASP A 13 9.83 5.22 23.63
CA ASP A 13 10.44 3.98 24.11
C ASP A 13 9.77 2.72 23.54
N SER A 14 8.45 2.78 23.27
CA SER A 14 7.68 1.72 22.61
C SER A 14 8.04 1.59 21.12
N PHE A 15 8.14 2.72 20.41
CA PHE A 15 8.55 2.77 19.02
C PHE A 15 10.01 2.36 18.86
N ILE A 16 10.90 2.87 19.72
CA ILE A 16 12.31 2.48 19.77
C ILE A 16 12.47 1.00 20.15
N LYS A 17 11.62 0.41 21.01
CA LYS A 17 11.64 -1.03 21.30
C LYS A 17 11.15 -1.87 20.12
N LYS A 18 10.13 -1.43 19.36
CA LYS A 18 9.67 -2.12 18.14
C LYS A 18 10.70 -2.03 17.02
N LEU A 19 11.30 -0.86 16.84
CA LEU A 19 12.41 -0.64 15.91
C LEU A 19 13.64 -1.46 16.34
N ALA A 20 14.01 -1.46 17.62
CA ALA A 20 15.09 -2.25 18.16
C ALA A 20 14.82 -3.75 18.03
N LYS A 21 13.58 -4.22 18.19
CA LYS A 21 13.21 -5.63 18.02
C LYS A 21 13.24 -6.07 16.55
N SER A 22 12.76 -5.24 15.63
CA SER A 22 12.92 -5.43 14.18
C SER A 22 14.40 -5.43 13.77
N LEU A 23 15.18 -4.50 14.33
CA LEU A 23 16.64 -4.46 14.15
C LEU A 23 17.34 -5.65 14.79
N GLU A 24 16.84 -6.20 15.90
CA GLU A 24 17.40 -7.35 16.63
C GLU A 24 17.05 -8.69 15.98
N GLU A 25 15.91 -8.79 15.30
CA GLU A 25 15.54 -9.92 14.44
C GLU A 25 16.38 -9.92 13.15
N ASN A 26 16.66 -8.73 12.58
CA ASN A 26 17.57 -8.55 11.45
C ASN A 26 19.07 -8.56 11.84
N ARG A 27 19.38 -8.45 13.14
CA ARG A 27 20.73 -8.33 13.69
C ARG A 27 21.63 -9.51 13.35
N LYS A 28 21.11 -10.73 13.16
CA LYS A 28 21.99 -11.87 12.79
C LYS A 28 22.48 -11.80 11.34
N ILE A 29 21.67 -11.26 10.44
CA ILE A 29 22.02 -11.08 9.03
C ILE A 29 22.91 -9.84 8.90
N ILE A 30 22.52 -8.75 9.57
CA ILE A 30 23.27 -7.50 9.64
C ILE A 30 24.61 -7.66 10.36
N ILE A 31 24.71 -8.37 11.49
CA ILE A 31 26.01 -8.61 12.15
C ILE A 31 26.93 -9.48 11.28
N LYS A 32 26.37 -10.46 10.55
CA LYS A 32 27.17 -11.31 9.67
C LYS A 32 27.69 -10.57 8.44
N SER A 33 27.00 -9.51 8.00
CA SER A 33 27.49 -8.57 6.98
C SER A 33 28.37 -7.45 7.56
N LEU A 34 28.15 -7.02 8.81
CA LEU A 34 28.93 -6.00 9.52
C LEU A 34 30.29 -6.52 10.04
N GLU A 35 30.41 -7.81 10.40
CA GLU A 35 31.69 -8.42 10.79
C GLU A 35 32.72 -8.43 9.64
N ILE A 36 32.25 -8.27 8.39
CA ILE A 36 33.09 -8.20 7.20
C ILE A 36 33.63 -6.78 6.96
N TYR A 37 32.97 -5.72 7.45
CA TYR A 37 33.26 -4.34 7.06
C TYR A 37 33.33 -3.37 8.26
N ASN A 38 34.51 -3.34 8.89
CA ASN A 38 34.89 -2.28 9.83
C ASN A 38 35.23 -0.98 9.07
N ASN A 39 34.24 -0.12 8.77
CA ASN A 39 34.42 1.33 8.59
C ASN A 39 33.07 2.06 8.55
N MET A 40 32.76 2.85 9.58
CA MET A 40 31.48 3.56 9.74
C MET A 40 31.16 4.59 8.64
N GLY A 41 32.14 5.02 7.83
CA GLY A 41 31.91 5.92 6.69
C GLY A 41 31.18 5.27 5.52
N ASP A 42 31.38 3.96 5.31
CA ASP A 42 30.73 3.21 4.22
C ASP A 42 29.27 2.88 4.54
N PHE A 43 28.91 2.80 5.84
CA PHE A 43 27.56 2.46 6.28
C PHE A 43 26.54 3.58 6.05
N SER A 44 26.91 4.84 6.33
CA SER A 44 26.02 5.99 6.08
C SER A 44 25.67 6.09 4.60
N LYS A 45 26.68 5.95 3.73
CA LYS A 45 26.50 5.97 2.29
C LYS A 45 25.61 4.83 1.81
N LEU A 46 25.82 3.62 2.34
CA LEU A 46 24.99 2.45 2.02
C LEU A 46 23.52 2.66 2.44
N LEU A 47 23.27 3.30 3.59
CA LEU A 47 21.92 3.66 4.00
C LEU A 47 21.29 4.71 3.09
N ASP A 48 22.05 5.70 2.63
CA ASP A 48 21.57 6.72 1.69
C ASP A 48 21.22 6.08 0.33
N ASP A 49 22.11 5.24 -0.21
CA ASP A 49 21.88 4.48 -1.45
C ASP A 49 20.63 3.56 -1.32
N PHE A 50 20.43 2.95 -0.15
CA PHE A 50 19.25 2.12 0.13
C PHE A 50 17.96 2.92 0.12
N LYS A 51 17.95 4.11 0.73
CA LYS A 51 16.81 5.02 0.72
C LYS A 51 16.49 5.50 -0.69
N GLU A 52 17.50 5.88 -1.46
CA GLU A 52 17.35 6.32 -2.85
C GLU A 52 16.76 5.21 -3.74
N ASN A 53 17.19 3.96 -3.55
CA ASN A 53 16.62 2.81 -4.26
C ASN A 53 15.17 2.54 -3.88
N ILE A 54 14.79 2.65 -2.59
CA ILE A 54 13.39 2.56 -2.17
C ILE A 54 12.55 3.64 -2.84
N TYR A 55 13.04 4.88 -2.83
CA TYR A 55 12.37 6.00 -3.48
C TYR A 55 12.18 5.78 -4.99
N THR A 56 13.24 5.32 -5.66
CA THR A 56 13.22 5.08 -7.11
C THR A 56 12.25 3.96 -7.46
N LEU A 57 12.32 2.83 -6.76
CA LEU A 57 11.43 1.69 -6.99
C LEU A 57 9.96 2.08 -6.78
N ASN A 58 9.61 2.70 -5.67
CA ASN A 58 8.22 3.10 -5.41
C ASN A 58 7.73 4.17 -6.42
N SER A 59 8.59 5.10 -6.87
CA SER A 59 8.21 6.06 -7.93
C SER A 59 7.85 5.33 -9.23
N ILE A 60 8.62 4.30 -9.59
CA ILE A 60 8.36 3.44 -10.76
C ILE A 60 7.09 2.61 -10.54
N MET A 61 6.89 2.05 -9.34
CA MET A 61 5.68 1.30 -8.99
C MET A 61 4.42 2.15 -9.17
N ILE A 62 4.44 3.39 -8.68
CA ILE A 62 3.35 4.36 -8.85
C ILE A 62 3.09 4.65 -10.32
N HIS A 63 4.14 4.77 -11.14
CA HIS A 63 3.99 4.94 -12.59
C HIS A 63 3.23 3.77 -13.25
N TYR A 64 3.32 2.56 -12.69
CA TYR A 64 2.62 1.36 -13.17
C TYR A 64 1.37 0.98 -12.34
N ASP A 65 0.74 1.96 -11.70
CA ASP A 65 -0.49 1.84 -10.91
C ASP A 65 -0.41 1.01 -9.62
N TYR A 66 0.80 0.71 -9.14
CA TYR A 66 1.01 0.14 -7.80
C TYR A 66 1.09 1.27 -6.76
N PRO A 67 0.52 1.12 -5.57
CA PRO A 67 0.75 2.09 -4.50
C PRO A 67 2.19 1.95 -3.99
N PRO A 68 2.73 2.98 -3.32
CA PRO A 68 4.00 2.84 -2.63
C PRO A 68 3.87 1.82 -1.49
N ILE A 69 4.97 1.11 -1.22
CA ILE A 69 5.10 0.20 -0.09
C ILE A 69 6.10 0.82 0.88
N ASP A 70 5.66 1.09 2.12
CA ASP A 70 6.53 1.73 3.14
C ASP A 70 7.63 0.80 3.65
N HIS A 71 7.38 -0.51 3.61
CA HIS A 71 8.27 -1.54 4.14
C HIS A 71 8.57 -2.56 3.05
N LEU A 72 9.37 -2.15 2.07
CA LEU A 72 9.88 -3.07 1.05
C LEU A 72 10.91 -4.02 1.66
N SER A 73 10.78 -5.31 1.36
CA SER A 73 11.83 -6.29 1.69
C SER A 73 13.13 -5.96 0.97
N ILE A 74 14.26 -6.43 1.52
CA ILE A 74 15.55 -6.33 0.85
C ILE A 74 15.53 -7.13 -0.46
N ASP A 75 14.72 -8.20 -0.54
CA ASP A 75 14.66 -9.10 -1.70
C ASP A 75 14.12 -8.39 -2.96
N ILE A 76 13.02 -7.63 -2.84
CA ILE A 76 12.48 -6.87 -3.98
C ILE A 76 13.45 -5.77 -4.44
N LEU A 77 14.15 -5.11 -3.51
CA LEU A 77 15.16 -4.11 -3.82
C LEU A 77 16.39 -4.72 -4.51
N HIS A 78 16.84 -5.89 -4.07
CA HIS A 78 17.93 -6.62 -4.72
C HIS A 78 17.55 -7.04 -6.15
N ASN A 79 16.31 -7.50 -6.36
CA ASN A 79 15.84 -7.86 -7.68
C ASN A 79 15.70 -6.63 -8.60
N PHE A 80 15.19 -5.51 -8.07
CA PHE A 80 15.11 -4.23 -8.78
C PHE A 80 16.49 -3.74 -9.23
N THR A 81 17.44 -3.63 -8.31
CA THR A 81 18.81 -3.19 -8.61
C THR A 81 19.51 -4.11 -9.62
N SER A 82 19.22 -5.41 -9.59
CA SER A 82 19.73 -6.36 -10.59
C SER A 82 19.21 -6.06 -12.00
N ILE A 83 17.94 -5.67 -12.16
CA ILE A 83 17.34 -5.26 -13.45
C ILE A 83 18.07 -4.01 -13.98
N GLU A 84 18.26 -3.00 -13.13
CA GLU A 84 18.97 -1.76 -13.48
C GLU A 84 20.43 -2.03 -13.89
N MET A 85 21.15 -2.86 -13.13
CA MET A 85 22.55 -3.20 -13.42
C MET A 85 22.72 -3.96 -14.74
N ASN A 86 21.76 -4.81 -15.09
CA ASN A 86 21.76 -5.56 -16.35
C ASN A 86 21.32 -4.72 -17.55
N SER A 87 21.01 -3.43 -17.35
CA SER A 87 20.46 -2.53 -18.39
C SER A 87 19.19 -3.09 -19.05
N GLU A 88 18.43 -3.91 -18.34
CA GLU A 88 17.12 -4.34 -18.80
C GLU A 88 16.16 -3.15 -18.76
N GLU A 89 15.33 -3.00 -19.79
CA GLU A 89 14.34 -1.92 -19.81
C GLU A 89 13.29 -2.15 -18.72
N ILE A 90 13.13 -1.15 -17.85
CA ILE A 90 12.04 -1.12 -16.89
C ILE A 90 10.76 -0.81 -17.66
N ASN A 91 9.92 -1.83 -17.80
CA ASN A 91 8.63 -1.75 -18.46
C ASN A 91 7.54 -2.40 -17.59
N GLU A 92 6.28 -2.24 -18.00
CA GLU A 92 5.14 -2.75 -17.23
C GLU A 92 5.20 -4.27 -17.00
N GLU A 93 5.63 -5.05 -18.00
CA GLU A 93 5.72 -6.50 -17.89
C GLU A 93 6.74 -6.94 -16.84
N ASN A 94 7.93 -6.35 -16.86
CA ASN A 94 8.97 -6.63 -15.88
C ASN A 94 8.56 -6.17 -14.47
N MET A 95 7.88 -5.04 -14.36
CA MET A 95 7.35 -4.56 -13.08
C MET A 95 6.26 -5.47 -12.52
N ASN A 96 5.33 -5.94 -13.36
CA ASN A 96 4.28 -6.88 -12.95
C ASN A 96 4.88 -8.21 -12.47
N LYS A 97 5.95 -8.71 -13.13
CA LYS A 97 6.68 -9.89 -12.67
C LYS A 97 7.41 -9.64 -11.35
N LEU A 98 8.13 -8.53 -11.23
CA LEU A 98 8.88 -8.17 -10.03
C LEU A 98 7.97 -8.08 -8.80
N VAL A 99 6.90 -7.28 -8.90
CA VAL A 99 5.96 -7.08 -7.78
C VAL A 99 5.13 -8.34 -7.54
N GLY A 100 4.72 -9.06 -8.59
CA GLY A 100 3.99 -10.31 -8.47
C GLY A 100 4.77 -11.43 -7.77
N ASN A 101 6.07 -11.57 -8.08
CA ASN A 101 6.93 -12.55 -7.42
C ASN A 101 7.18 -12.16 -5.96
N TYR A 102 7.48 -10.88 -5.71
CA TYR A 102 7.60 -10.38 -4.34
C TYR A 102 6.33 -10.65 -3.53
N PHE A 103 5.16 -10.39 -4.13
CA PHE A 103 3.88 -10.58 -3.46
C PHE A 103 3.69 -12.04 -3.03
N ASP A 104 3.88 -12.98 -3.96
CA ASP A 104 3.74 -14.42 -3.69
C ASP A 104 4.75 -14.94 -2.66
N GLU A 105 6.02 -14.61 -2.84
CA GLU A 105 7.13 -15.22 -2.11
C GLU A 105 7.27 -14.65 -0.70
N HIS A 106 6.95 -13.37 -0.52
CA HIS A 106 7.24 -12.64 0.71
C HIS A 106 6.01 -11.97 1.32
N HIS A 107 5.13 -11.38 0.52
CA HIS A 107 4.11 -10.46 1.03
C HIS A 107 2.79 -11.12 1.45
N VAL A 108 2.34 -12.18 0.77
CA VAL A 108 1.03 -12.81 1.04
C VAL A 108 0.88 -13.22 2.50
N ALA A 109 1.90 -13.86 3.08
CA ALA A 109 1.88 -14.30 4.46
C ALA A 109 1.99 -13.14 5.47
N GLU A 110 2.61 -12.04 5.08
CA GLU A 110 2.69 -10.82 5.89
C GLU A 110 1.35 -10.09 5.89
N LEU A 111 0.76 -9.92 4.72
CA LEU A 111 -0.56 -9.31 4.56
C LEU A 111 -1.64 -10.07 5.32
N GLU A 112 -1.61 -11.41 5.30
CA GLU A 112 -2.51 -12.26 6.11
C GLU A 112 -2.40 -11.93 7.61
N LYS A 113 -1.17 -11.80 8.14
CA LYS A 113 -0.95 -11.41 9.54
C LYS A 113 -1.38 -9.97 9.80
N SER A 114 -1.12 -9.06 8.87
CA SER A 114 -1.51 -7.64 8.97
C SER A 114 -3.03 -7.53 9.08
N ILE A 115 -3.80 -8.18 8.21
CA ILE A 115 -5.27 -8.17 8.23
C ILE A 115 -5.83 -8.61 9.59
N HIS A 116 -5.25 -9.64 10.21
CA HIS A 116 -5.66 -10.07 11.54
C HIS A 116 -5.47 -8.98 12.61
N ASN A 117 -4.42 -8.17 12.48
CA ASN A 117 -4.07 -7.08 13.39
C ASN A 117 -4.78 -5.76 13.09
N TRP A 118 -5.38 -5.61 11.91
CA TRP A 118 -6.08 -4.39 11.53
C TRP A 118 -7.23 -4.05 12.49
N ASN A 119 -7.43 -2.77 12.76
CA ASN A 119 -8.50 -2.27 13.62
C ASN A 119 -9.81 -2.10 12.82
N ILE A 120 -10.32 -3.23 12.30
CA ILE A 120 -11.55 -3.31 11.51
C ILE A 120 -12.47 -4.41 12.07
N TYR A 121 -13.73 -4.42 11.63
CA TYR A 121 -14.69 -5.45 12.03
C TYR A 121 -14.20 -6.87 11.69
N ASP A 122 -14.41 -7.84 12.58
CA ASP A 122 -13.96 -9.23 12.38
C ASP A 122 -14.51 -9.84 11.07
N LYS A 123 -15.76 -9.52 10.73
CA LYS A 123 -16.35 -9.97 9.47
C LYS A 123 -15.63 -9.40 8.23
N GLU A 124 -15.13 -8.18 8.32
CA GLU A 124 -14.32 -7.57 7.26
C GLU A 124 -13.00 -8.32 7.12
N LYS A 125 -12.33 -8.63 8.24
CA LYS A 125 -11.11 -9.46 8.25
C LYS A 125 -11.37 -10.80 7.58
N GLU A 126 -12.44 -11.51 7.97
CA GLU A 126 -12.80 -12.80 7.38
C GLU A 126 -12.97 -12.72 5.85
N ILE A 127 -13.62 -11.67 5.33
CA ILE A 127 -13.79 -11.50 3.89
C ILE A 127 -12.45 -11.26 3.20
N LEU A 128 -11.56 -10.46 3.78
CA LEU A 128 -10.23 -10.20 3.24
C LEU A 128 -9.35 -11.45 3.25
N ILE A 129 -9.41 -12.26 4.31
CA ILE A 129 -8.74 -13.56 4.37
C ILE A 129 -9.28 -14.50 3.30
N ASN A 130 -10.60 -14.58 3.11
CA ASN A 130 -11.19 -15.38 2.03
C ASN A 130 -10.77 -14.89 0.64
N ALA A 131 -10.59 -13.58 0.46
CA ALA A 131 -10.06 -13.02 -0.78
C ALA A 131 -8.59 -13.44 -0.99
N LEU A 132 -7.75 -13.43 0.05
CA LEU A 132 -6.38 -13.94 -0.03
C LEU A 132 -6.32 -15.44 -0.36
N GLU A 133 -7.20 -16.25 0.24
CA GLU A 133 -7.30 -17.66 -0.13
C GLU A 133 -7.77 -17.84 -1.58
N GLY A 134 -8.73 -17.03 -2.03
CA GLY A 134 -9.14 -16.98 -3.43
C GLY A 134 -7.99 -16.61 -4.37
N TYR A 135 -7.12 -15.69 -3.96
CA TYR A 135 -5.92 -15.32 -4.71
C TYR A 135 -4.93 -16.48 -4.84
N LYS A 136 -4.66 -17.19 -3.73
CA LYS A 136 -3.80 -18.39 -3.71
C LYS A 136 -4.34 -19.50 -4.63
N GLN A 137 -5.64 -19.53 -4.89
CA GLN A 137 -6.31 -20.47 -5.82
C GLN A 137 -6.52 -19.91 -7.23
N GLU A 138 -5.95 -18.74 -7.54
CA GLU A 138 -6.06 -18.04 -8.83
C GLU A 138 -7.51 -17.65 -9.20
N TYR A 139 -8.40 -17.52 -8.23
CA TYR A 139 -9.80 -17.09 -8.44
C TYR A 139 -9.92 -15.57 -8.57
N TYR A 140 -9.13 -14.97 -9.46
CA TYR A 140 -9.01 -13.51 -9.59
C TYR A 140 -10.34 -12.82 -9.92
N ASP A 141 -11.20 -13.45 -10.72
CA ASP A 141 -12.55 -12.95 -11.04
C ASP A 141 -13.46 -12.84 -9.80
N LEU A 142 -13.21 -13.63 -8.76
CA LEU A 142 -13.92 -13.54 -7.48
C LEU A 142 -13.26 -12.53 -6.53
N VAL A 143 -11.93 -12.54 -6.51
CA VAL A 143 -11.11 -11.71 -5.61
C VAL A 143 -11.28 -10.24 -5.93
N ILE A 144 -11.16 -9.86 -7.21
CA ILE A 144 -11.14 -8.46 -7.62
C ILE A 144 -12.44 -7.71 -7.25
N PRO A 145 -13.64 -8.21 -7.58
CA PRO A 145 -14.88 -7.55 -7.16
C PRO A 145 -15.03 -7.49 -5.65
N THR A 146 -14.54 -8.52 -4.94
CA THR A 146 -14.54 -8.53 -3.46
C THR A 146 -13.69 -7.38 -2.92
N LEU A 147 -12.44 -7.25 -3.36
CA LEU A 147 -11.52 -6.19 -2.91
C LEU A 147 -12.05 -4.79 -3.24
N ILE A 148 -12.58 -4.60 -4.44
CA ILE A 148 -13.21 -3.34 -4.85
C ILE A 148 -14.34 -2.94 -3.89
N ALA A 149 -15.22 -3.89 -3.54
CA ALA A 149 -16.33 -3.64 -2.62
C ALA A 149 -15.88 -3.47 -1.17
N ARG A 150 -14.74 -4.05 -0.77
CA ARG A 150 -14.17 -3.88 0.58
C ARG A 150 -13.45 -2.56 0.74
N LEU A 151 -12.76 -2.04 -0.28
CA LEU A 151 -12.11 -0.73 -0.19
C LEU A 151 -13.10 0.39 0.17
N GLU A 152 -14.26 0.46 -0.50
CA GLU A 152 -15.28 1.48 -0.20
C GLU A 152 -15.81 1.34 1.25
N GLY A 153 -16.04 0.12 1.70
CA GLY A 153 -16.45 -0.16 3.08
C GLY A 153 -15.39 0.25 4.09
N LEU A 154 -14.13 -0.10 3.82
CA LEU A 154 -12.98 0.21 4.65
C LEU A 154 -12.85 1.73 4.88
N VAL A 155 -12.93 2.51 3.81
CA VAL A 155 -12.80 3.98 3.86
C VAL A 155 -13.87 4.64 4.72
N TYR A 156 -15.14 4.21 4.63
CA TYR A 156 -16.20 4.82 5.44
C TYR A 156 -16.24 4.29 6.87
N ASN A 157 -15.94 3.00 7.06
CA ASN A 157 -15.95 2.39 8.38
C ASN A 157 -14.82 2.94 9.28
N SER A 158 -13.64 3.23 8.71
CA SER A 158 -12.49 3.76 9.47
C SER A 158 -12.75 5.14 10.10
N ILE A 159 -13.68 5.91 9.53
CA ILE A 159 -14.11 7.21 10.05
C ILE A 159 -15.50 7.17 10.70
N SER A 160 -16.08 5.98 10.88
CA SER A 160 -17.44 5.79 11.43
C SER A 160 -18.53 6.58 10.69
N TYR A 161 -18.41 6.74 9.37
CA TYR A 161 -19.37 7.50 8.58
C TYR A 161 -20.68 6.74 8.39
N SER A 162 -21.81 7.40 8.68
CA SER A 162 -23.15 6.91 8.39
C SER A 162 -23.91 7.92 7.52
N GLY A 163 -24.32 7.52 6.31
CA GLY A 163 -25.08 8.38 5.42
C GLY A 163 -25.02 7.91 3.97
N ASN A 164 -25.57 8.73 3.06
CA ASN A 164 -25.47 8.46 1.63
C ASN A 164 -24.02 8.61 1.16
N THR A 165 -23.50 7.55 0.57
CA THR A 165 -22.17 7.52 -0.05
C THR A 165 -22.27 7.95 -1.50
N ASN A 166 -21.22 8.57 -1.99
CA ASN A 166 -21.01 8.79 -3.42
C ASN A 166 -19.51 8.90 -3.68
N TYR A 167 -19.17 8.83 -4.96
CA TYR A 167 -17.78 8.88 -5.38
C TYR A 167 -17.02 10.12 -4.87
N SER A 168 -17.65 11.30 -4.91
CA SER A 168 -16.99 12.53 -4.43
C SER A 168 -16.61 12.43 -2.96
N LYS A 169 -17.50 11.88 -2.12
CA LYS A 169 -17.25 11.66 -0.70
C LYS A 169 -16.13 10.65 -0.48
N LEU A 170 -16.12 9.56 -1.24
CA LEU A 170 -15.06 8.54 -1.17
C LEU A 170 -13.69 9.16 -1.47
N THR A 171 -13.58 9.94 -2.55
CA THR A 171 -12.34 10.66 -2.91
C THR A 171 -11.93 11.67 -1.85
N THR A 172 -12.86 12.39 -1.24
CA THR A 172 -12.54 13.32 -0.15
C THR A 172 -11.84 12.63 1.00
N VAL A 173 -12.36 11.48 1.44
CA VAL A 173 -11.74 10.71 2.53
C VAL A 173 -10.38 10.15 2.13
N ILE A 174 -10.29 9.52 0.95
CA ILE A 174 -9.02 8.96 0.44
C ILE A 174 -7.94 10.04 0.34
N ASN A 175 -8.27 11.19 -0.26
CA ASN A 175 -7.30 12.28 -0.43
C ASN A 175 -6.80 12.79 0.93
N LYS A 176 -7.72 13.04 1.87
CA LYS A 176 -7.38 13.51 3.23
C LYS A 176 -6.53 12.48 3.99
N ALA A 177 -6.83 11.19 3.85
CA ALA A 177 -6.04 10.12 4.45
C ALA A 177 -4.61 10.11 3.88
N ILE A 178 -4.46 10.19 2.56
CA ILE A 178 -3.15 10.23 1.89
C ILE A 178 -2.38 11.51 2.24
N ASP A 179 -3.05 12.67 2.26
CA ASP A 179 -2.44 13.97 2.58
C ASP A 179 -1.83 14.03 3.98
N ASN A 180 -2.44 13.30 4.93
CA ASN A 180 -2.00 13.25 6.32
C ASN A 180 -1.06 12.06 6.60
N TYR A 181 -0.81 11.20 5.62
CA TYR A 181 0.02 10.03 5.81
C TYR A 181 1.50 10.40 5.78
N ILE A 182 2.22 10.05 6.85
CA ILE A 182 3.67 10.23 6.96
C ILE A 182 4.33 8.86 6.83
N GLY A 183 4.53 8.42 5.59
CA GLY A 183 5.22 7.17 5.25
C GLY A 183 6.73 7.33 5.11
N VAL A 184 7.43 6.25 4.78
CA VAL A 184 8.87 6.31 4.40
C VAL A 184 9.08 7.17 3.15
N PHE A 185 7.99 7.43 2.43
CA PHE A 185 7.88 8.19 1.19
C PHE A 185 7.60 9.68 1.37
N SER A 186 7.66 10.25 2.58
CA SER A 186 7.09 11.58 2.89
C SER A 186 8.08 12.67 3.35
N GLU A 187 9.37 12.58 3.05
CA GLU A 187 10.39 13.53 3.52
C GLU A 187 10.71 14.74 2.59
N ASN A 188 10.29 14.82 1.31
CA ASN A 188 10.73 15.84 0.33
C ASN A 188 9.68 16.33 -0.72
N ASP A 189 9.90 17.51 -1.31
CA ASP A 189 8.99 18.16 -2.29
C ASP A 189 8.76 17.36 -3.60
N SER A 190 9.73 16.55 -4.07
CA SER A 190 9.56 15.68 -5.25
C SER A 190 8.56 14.54 -5.01
N GLU A 191 8.26 14.23 -3.75
CA GLU A 191 7.30 13.19 -3.39
C GLU A 191 5.85 13.66 -3.55
N LYS A 192 5.59 14.98 -3.57
CA LYS A 192 4.23 15.52 -3.76
C LYS A 192 3.63 15.09 -5.09
N GLU A 193 4.43 15.04 -6.17
CA GLU A 193 3.95 14.57 -7.47
C GLU A 193 3.55 13.08 -7.40
N ASN A 194 4.33 12.26 -6.71
CA ASN A 194 4.01 10.85 -6.47
C ASN A 194 2.72 10.69 -5.65
N TYR A 195 2.50 11.49 -4.60
CA TYR A 195 1.24 11.45 -3.84
C TYR A 195 0.02 11.82 -4.69
N GLU A 196 0.15 12.83 -5.57
CA GLU A 196 -0.92 13.17 -6.50
C GLU A 196 -1.18 12.03 -7.50
N LEU A 197 -0.15 11.36 -8.00
CA LEU A 197 -0.32 10.16 -8.83
C LEU A 197 -1.05 9.04 -8.08
N VAL A 198 -0.70 8.78 -6.81
CA VAL A 198 -1.39 7.79 -5.98
C VAL A 198 -2.88 8.13 -5.82
N LYS A 199 -3.21 9.39 -5.54
CA LYS A 199 -4.61 9.85 -5.50
C LYS A 199 -5.31 9.67 -6.85
N GLU A 200 -4.62 9.94 -7.95
CA GLU A 200 -5.16 9.73 -9.30
C GLU A 200 -5.38 8.25 -9.63
N ILE A 201 -4.57 7.31 -9.11
CA ILE A 201 -4.82 5.87 -9.24
C ILE A 201 -6.18 5.51 -8.62
N TYR A 202 -6.40 5.85 -7.34
CA TYR A 202 -7.71 5.63 -6.70
C TYR A 202 -8.81 6.33 -7.45
N LYS A 203 -8.54 7.54 -7.96
CA LYS A 203 -9.56 8.30 -8.66
C LYS A 203 -9.98 7.65 -9.97
N THR A 204 -9.05 7.31 -10.82
CA THR A 204 -9.30 6.75 -12.16
C THR A 204 -9.93 5.36 -12.08
N GLN A 205 -9.45 4.51 -11.18
CA GLN A 205 -9.94 3.14 -11.01
C GLN A 205 -11.38 3.10 -10.47
N TYR A 206 -11.76 4.05 -9.60
CA TYR A 206 -13.08 4.07 -8.97
C TYR A 206 -14.10 5.02 -9.61
N ARG A 207 -13.67 6.06 -10.36
CA ARG A 207 -14.56 7.06 -10.98
C ARG A 207 -14.91 6.78 -12.42
N SER A 208 -14.04 6.09 -13.16
CA SER A 208 -14.09 6.09 -14.63
C SER A 208 -15.49 5.75 -15.13
N GLN A 209 -16.07 6.69 -15.88
CA GLN A 209 -17.29 6.42 -16.63
C GLN A 209 -16.97 5.41 -17.73
N PHE A 210 -17.91 4.54 -18.04
CA PHE A 210 -17.78 3.59 -19.13
C PHE A 210 -19.05 3.59 -19.98
N VAL A 211 -18.90 3.21 -21.25
CA VAL A 211 -20.03 2.99 -22.15
C VAL A 211 -20.24 1.49 -22.28
N PHE A 212 -21.44 1.03 -21.92
CA PHE A 212 -21.78 -0.39 -21.98
C PHE A 212 -21.68 -0.91 -23.42
N GLY A 213 -20.96 -2.01 -23.62
CA GLY A 213 -20.77 -2.67 -24.91
C GLY A 213 -19.59 -2.17 -25.75
N LEU A 214 -18.82 -1.17 -25.31
CA LEU A 214 -17.63 -0.66 -26.02
C LEU A 214 -16.30 -1.03 -25.33
N ASP A 215 -16.31 -1.19 -24.01
CA ASP A 215 -15.11 -1.36 -23.16
C ASP A 215 -14.93 -2.81 -22.65
N ASN A 216 -15.37 -3.82 -23.40
CA ASN A 216 -15.44 -5.21 -22.91
C ASN A 216 -14.09 -5.94 -22.81
N ASN A 217 -13.05 -5.46 -23.51
CA ASN A 217 -11.74 -6.11 -23.59
C ASN A 217 -10.67 -5.45 -22.72
N VAL A 218 -11.03 -4.56 -21.79
CA VAL A 218 -10.05 -3.93 -20.91
C VAL A 218 -9.62 -4.88 -19.79
N THR A 219 -8.30 -4.99 -19.63
CA THR A 219 -7.66 -5.80 -18.59
C THR A 219 -7.31 -5.00 -17.34
N TYR A 220 -7.54 -3.68 -17.32
CA TYR A 220 -7.21 -2.82 -16.17
C TYR A 220 -8.42 -2.57 -15.26
N ILE A 221 -8.16 -2.18 -14.02
CA ILE A 221 -9.18 -1.99 -12.97
C ILE A 221 -10.06 -0.78 -13.30
N LYS A 222 -11.34 -1.04 -13.58
CA LYS A 222 -12.41 -0.03 -13.71
C LYS A 222 -13.63 -0.46 -12.89
N ARG A 223 -13.75 0.03 -11.66
CA ARG A 223 -14.82 -0.37 -10.70
C ARG A 223 -16.21 -0.38 -11.33
N HIS A 224 -16.63 0.72 -11.96
CA HIS A 224 -17.97 0.79 -12.58
C HIS A 224 -18.14 -0.25 -13.68
N SER A 225 -17.16 -0.41 -14.55
CA SER A 225 -17.25 -1.36 -15.66
C SER A 225 -17.29 -2.81 -15.19
N ILE A 226 -16.48 -3.16 -14.19
CA ILE A 226 -16.43 -4.50 -13.57
C ILE A 226 -17.74 -4.79 -12.84
N MET A 227 -18.17 -3.90 -11.93
CA MET A 227 -19.35 -4.12 -11.09
C MET A 227 -20.67 -4.13 -11.86
N HIS A 228 -20.69 -3.56 -13.07
CA HIS A 228 -21.85 -3.60 -13.98
C HIS A 228 -21.71 -4.66 -15.09
N GLY A 229 -20.71 -5.54 -15.03
CA GLY A 229 -20.55 -6.68 -15.94
C GLY A 229 -20.15 -6.31 -17.38
N ASN A 230 -19.58 -5.12 -17.59
CA ASN A 230 -19.11 -4.70 -18.90
C ASN A 230 -17.68 -5.16 -19.18
N SER A 231 -16.76 -5.05 -18.21
CA SER A 231 -15.41 -5.60 -18.32
C SER A 231 -15.42 -7.06 -17.89
N LEU A 232 -14.94 -7.96 -18.74
CA LEU A 232 -14.93 -9.41 -18.47
C LEU A 232 -13.52 -10.00 -18.29
N ASN A 233 -12.49 -9.30 -18.74
CA ASN A 233 -11.10 -9.78 -18.72
C ASN A 233 -10.28 -9.16 -17.58
N TYR A 234 -10.94 -8.73 -16.50
CA TYR A 234 -10.25 -8.09 -15.38
C TYR A 234 -9.58 -9.10 -14.44
N GLY A 235 -9.97 -10.38 -14.48
CA GLY A 235 -9.47 -11.47 -13.63
C GLY A 235 -8.01 -11.84 -13.87
N THR A 236 -7.08 -10.96 -13.51
CA THR A 236 -5.65 -11.21 -13.66
C THR A 236 -4.93 -11.14 -12.32
N LYS A 237 -3.79 -11.83 -12.23
CA LYS A 237 -2.92 -11.79 -11.06
C LYS A 237 -2.45 -10.37 -10.77
N GLU A 238 -2.06 -9.62 -11.79
CA GLU A 238 -1.53 -8.27 -11.64
C GLU A 238 -2.58 -7.35 -10.99
N ASN A 239 -3.84 -7.42 -11.44
CA ASN A 239 -4.91 -6.62 -10.86
C ASN A 239 -5.20 -7.00 -9.41
N ALA A 240 -5.18 -8.30 -9.09
CA ALA A 240 -5.39 -8.75 -7.72
C ALA A 240 -4.27 -8.25 -6.79
N VAL A 241 -3.01 -8.34 -7.22
CA VAL A 241 -1.85 -7.81 -6.47
C VAL A 241 -1.97 -6.31 -6.28
N LYS A 242 -2.25 -5.55 -7.35
CA LYS A 242 -2.49 -4.09 -7.27
C LYS A 242 -3.55 -3.77 -6.23
N LEU A 243 -4.70 -4.45 -6.25
CA LEU A 243 -5.80 -4.18 -5.31
C LEU A 243 -5.47 -4.55 -3.86
N PHE A 244 -4.75 -5.65 -3.61
CA PHE A 244 -4.33 -5.98 -2.25
C PHE A 244 -3.38 -4.92 -1.68
N LEU A 245 -2.36 -4.55 -2.46
CA LEU A 245 -1.41 -3.52 -2.05
C LEU A 245 -2.10 -2.17 -1.85
N GLN A 246 -3.08 -1.82 -2.70
CA GLN A 246 -3.87 -0.60 -2.54
C GLN A 246 -4.70 -0.63 -1.26
N LEU A 247 -5.36 -1.76 -0.98
CA LEU A 247 -6.15 -1.92 0.24
C LEU A 247 -5.28 -1.79 1.50
N GLU A 248 -4.08 -2.36 1.49
CA GLU A 248 -3.13 -2.24 2.60
C GLU A 248 -2.60 -0.81 2.74
N TYR A 249 -2.20 -0.18 1.64
CA TYR A 249 -1.70 1.20 1.67
C TYR A 249 -2.77 2.16 2.20
N ILE A 250 -4.00 2.10 1.66
CA ILE A 250 -5.07 2.97 2.13
C ILE A 250 -5.47 2.66 3.57
N TYR A 251 -5.39 1.39 4.01
CA TYR A 251 -5.57 1.06 5.42
C TYR A 251 -4.55 1.81 6.29
N GLY A 252 -3.27 1.78 5.93
CA GLY A 252 -2.20 2.51 6.62
C GLY A 252 -2.51 4.01 6.73
N CYS A 253 -2.91 4.63 5.62
CA CYS A 253 -3.31 6.05 5.59
C CYS A 253 -4.54 6.36 6.46
N LEU A 254 -5.53 5.46 6.51
CA LEU A 254 -6.75 5.66 7.31
C LEU A 254 -6.49 5.44 8.80
N ASP A 255 -5.64 4.48 9.15
CA ASP A 255 -5.27 4.18 10.53
C ASP A 255 -4.42 5.29 11.15
N SER A 256 -3.64 6.02 10.32
CA SER A 256 -2.83 7.16 10.76
C SER A 256 -3.61 8.44 11.04
N LEU A 257 -4.88 8.54 10.63
CA LEU A 257 -5.71 9.70 10.93
C LEU A 257 -5.85 9.86 12.45
N ASP A 258 -5.83 11.09 12.95
CA ASP A 258 -6.12 11.38 14.36
C ASP A 258 -7.63 11.65 14.58
N GLU A 259 -8.05 11.96 15.81
CA GLU A 259 -9.45 12.27 16.11
C GLU A 259 -9.91 13.56 15.40
N VAL A 260 -9.04 14.56 15.28
CA VAL A 260 -9.35 15.85 14.65
C VAL A 260 -9.61 15.66 13.16
N ASP A 261 -8.78 14.89 12.48
CA ASP A 261 -8.94 14.57 11.06
C ASP A 261 -10.25 13.82 10.79
N ARG A 262 -10.61 12.87 11.67
CA ARG A 262 -11.86 12.12 11.55
C ARG A 262 -13.08 13.03 11.75
N ASP A 263 -13.04 13.92 12.75
CA ASP A 263 -14.12 14.87 13.02
C ASP A 263 -14.29 15.87 11.87
N ASP A 264 -13.20 16.39 11.33
CA ASP A 264 -13.20 17.28 10.15
C ASP A 264 -13.84 16.59 8.94
N LEU A 265 -13.45 15.34 8.66
CA LEU A 265 -14.06 14.54 7.60
C LEU A 265 -15.56 14.35 7.84
N LEU A 266 -15.98 13.98 9.04
CA LEU A 266 -17.40 13.82 9.37
C LEU A 266 -18.19 15.12 9.22
N MET A 267 -17.59 16.27 9.46
CA MET A 267 -18.22 17.57 9.25
C MET A 267 -18.40 17.89 7.76
N VAL A 268 -17.42 17.59 6.92
CA VAL A 268 -17.45 17.83 5.47
C VAL A 268 -18.41 16.88 4.74
N LEU A 269 -18.62 15.67 5.26
CA LEU A 269 -19.42 14.63 4.62
C LEU A 269 -20.93 14.66 4.94
N LYS A 270 -21.34 15.49 5.91
CA LYS A 270 -22.75 15.72 6.28
C LYS A 270 -23.45 16.61 5.26
#